data_AF-C1E5F9-F1
#
_entry.id   AF-C1E5F9-F1
#
_cell.length_a   1.000
_cell.length_b   1.000
_cell.length_c   1.000
_cell.angle_alpha   90.00
_cell.angle_beta   90.00
_cell.angle_gamma   90.00
#
_symmetry.space_group_name_H-M   'P 1'
#
loop_
_entity.id
_entity.type
_entity.pdbx_description
1 polymer ?
#
loop_
_entity_poly.entity_id
_entity_poly.type
_entity_poly.pdbx_seq_one_letter_code
_entity_poly.pdbx_strand_id
1 'polypeptide(L)'
;MGTASDADASGGTKTRAVVVDLYTGEIESDVVLPFKAAHVLPLHTGASHEHAEHAHDASAALLVDAAGSAAHVFPATSEARDAAYADRARISYYTVDQERNELRGYGLLPASLDKATGEAPASYRTTQTWSQRFPPEVGQIVGYAAKPADEIVHSWTRVLGDRSTLFKYLSPNVVFVATAPKDAPAGQSSVSAHLIDAATGRVLYRVRHADARGPVHAVVCENWVTYHYFNTKAGRYAMSVLEMFDDAEHRKGAATVSSLAPPPLRIMGQSYYVRPAATMMATTYSAQGVTGHQVLMGTATDQVVALDKRWLDPRRPTKPTKDDKEEGLIPYTEVLPVFPQSWVTTRHQVAKLQGIVTSPASLESTVLFVAHGLDFFFTRLHPSRSYDMLDEEFSYLLLVVTMVALAAGAFVTQGLAYKKDMEKRWR
;
A
#
# COMPACT_ATOMS: atom_id res chain seq x y z
N MET A 1 -12.76 11.27 -8.18
CA MET A 1 -13.80 12.01 -7.42
C MET A 1 -13.13 13.07 -6.57
N GLY A 2 -13.37 14.36 -6.85
CA GLY A 2 -13.00 15.46 -5.96
C GLY A 2 -14.26 16.03 -5.31
N THR A 3 -14.23 16.31 -4.00
CA THR A 3 -15.35 16.93 -3.28
C THR A 3 -15.09 18.43 -3.14
N ALA A 4 -15.88 19.27 -3.82
CA ALA A 4 -15.91 20.71 -3.59
C ALA A 4 -17.14 21.05 -2.73
N SER A 5 -16.95 21.84 -1.67
CA SER A 5 -18.03 22.30 -0.78
C SER A 5 -18.45 23.72 -1.16
N ASP A 6 -19.66 23.89 -1.70
CA ASP A 6 -20.30 25.20 -1.82
C ASP A 6 -21.25 25.43 -0.65
N ALA A 7 -21.07 26.56 0.04
CA ALA A 7 -21.93 27.00 1.13
C ALA A 7 -22.99 27.96 0.56
N ASP A 8 -24.25 27.51 0.50
CA ASP A 8 -25.38 28.37 0.16
C ASP A 8 -26.45 28.37 1.27
N ALA A 9 -27.23 29.44 1.34
CA ALA A 9 -27.87 30.06 2.50
C ALA A 9 -28.98 29.29 3.26
N SER A 10 -28.94 27.95 3.32
CA SER A 10 -29.84 27.11 4.14
C SER A 10 -29.11 26.19 5.14
N GLY A 11 -27.92 26.58 5.59
CA GLY A 11 -27.23 26.07 6.79
C GLY A 11 -26.68 24.64 6.77
N GLY A 12 -27.11 23.78 5.85
CA GLY A 12 -26.57 22.44 5.67
C GLY A 12 -25.39 22.43 4.68
N THR A 13 -24.22 21.94 5.09
CA THR A 13 -23.10 21.73 4.17
C THR A 13 -23.47 20.61 3.18
N LYS A 14 -23.47 20.90 1.88
CA LYS A 14 -23.81 19.96 0.80
C LYS A 14 -22.55 19.38 0.17
N THR A 15 -22.69 18.28 -0.56
CA THR A 15 -21.61 17.67 -1.35
C THR A 15 -22.02 17.69 -2.81
N ARG A 16 -21.15 18.19 -3.68
CA ARG A 16 -21.31 18.01 -5.13
C ARG A 16 -20.52 16.78 -5.57
N ALA A 17 -21.21 15.80 -6.13
CA ALA A 17 -20.63 14.57 -6.65
C ALA A 17 -20.67 14.63 -8.17
N VAL A 18 -19.49 14.59 -8.80
CA VAL A 18 -19.33 14.67 -10.25
C VAL A 18 -18.67 13.39 -10.75
N VAL A 19 -19.31 12.73 -11.72
CA VAL A 19 -18.73 11.63 -12.48
C VAL A 19 -18.23 12.21 -13.80
N VAL A 20 -16.95 11.99 -14.07
CA VAL A 20 -16.24 12.54 -15.22
C VAL A 20 -15.58 11.39 -15.95
N ASP A 21 -15.75 11.33 -17.26
CA ASP A 21 -14.96 10.46 -18.12
C ASP A 21 -13.51 10.96 -18.14
N LEU A 22 -12.59 10.13 -17.65
CA LEU A 22 -11.18 10.48 -17.52
C LEU A 22 -10.45 10.66 -18.87
N TYR A 23 -10.98 10.10 -19.97
CA TYR A 23 -10.37 10.20 -21.30
C TYR A 23 -10.84 11.44 -22.06
N THR A 24 -12.15 11.72 -22.04
CA THR A 24 -12.74 12.85 -22.77
C THR A 24 -12.83 14.12 -21.94
N GLY A 25 -12.85 13.99 -20.61
CA GLY A 25 -13.15 15.07 -19.68
C GLY A 25 -14.64 15.44 -19.64
N GLU A 26 -15.50 14.67 -20.30
CA GLU A 26 -16.94 14.89 -20.31
C GLU A 26 -17.54 14.57 -18.93
N ILE A 27 -18.47 15.41 -18.49
CA ILE A 27 -19.17 15.22 -17.21
C ILE A 27 -20.42 14.38 -17.49
N GLU A 28 -20.39 13.11 -17.08
CA GLU A 28 -21.50 12.17 -17.25
C GLU A 28 -22.62 12.41 -16.23
N SER A 29 -22.26 12.77 -15.01
CA SER A 29 -23.24 13.15 -13.98
C SER A 29 -22.69 14.20 -13.03
N ASP A 30 -23.57 15.09 -12.60
CA ASP A 30 -23.27 16.17 -11.67
C ASP A 30 -24.46 16.34 -10.73
N VAL A 31 -24.31 15.87 -9.50
CA VAL A 31 -25.40 15.79 -8.52
C VAL A 31 -25.00 16.50 -7.24
N VAL A 32 -25.88 17.36 -6.74
CA VAL A 32 -25.73 17.97 -5.42
C VAL A 32 -26.47 17.11 -4.39
N LEU A 33 -25.70 16.47 -3.53
CA LEU A 33 -26.19 15.65 -2.42
C LEU A 33 -26.55 16.56 -1.24
N PRO A 34 -27.66 16.29 -0.53
CA PRO A 34 -28.17 17.15 0.54
C PRO A 34 -27.39 17.02 1.87
N PHE A 35 -26.26 16.33 1.86
CA PHE A 35 -25.42 16.08 3.04
C PHE A 35 -23.94 16.31 2.72
N LYS A 36 -23.14 16.53 3.76
CA LYS A 36 -21.68 16.59 3.68
C LYS A 36 -21.13 15.17 3.71
N ALA A 37 -20.42 14.72 2.69
CA ALA A 37 -19.75 13.43 2.68
C ALA A 37 -18.42 13.53 3.45
N ALA A 38 -18.14 12.54 4.30
CA ALA A 38 -16.88 12.43 5.04
C ALA A 38 -16.04 11.22 4.60
N HIS A 39 -16.67 10.14 4.14
CA HIS A 39 -15.98 8.95 3.65
C HIS A 39 -16.58 8.46 2.34
N VAL A 40 -15.72 7.91 1.50
CA VAL A 40 -16.08 7.22 0.27
C VAL A 40 -15.61 5.78 0.42
N LEU A 41 -16.54 4.83 0.37
CA LEU A 41 -16.26 3.41 0.49
C LEU A 41 -16.54 2.74 -0.85
N PRO A 42 -15.52 2.40 -1.65
CA PRO A 42 -15.74 1.74 -2.94
C PRO A 42 -16.40 0.38 -2.74
N LEU A 43 -17.27 0.01 -3.68
CA LEU A 43 -17.90 -1.31 -3.72
C LEU A 43 -17.15 -2.19 -4.72
N HIS A 44 -16.90 -3.45 -4.35
CA HIS A 44 -16.07 -4.35 -5.16
C HIS A 44 -16.90 -5.39 -5.94
N THR A 45 -18.17 -5.60 -5.59
CA THR A 45 -19.04 -6.65 -6.18
C THR A 45 -19.71 -6.30 -7.51
N GLY A 46 -19.30 -5.23 -8.19
CA GLY A 46 -19.66 -5.03 -9.61
C GLY A 46 -18.98 -6.01 -10.57
N ALA A 47 -17.95 -6.73 -10.11
CA ALA A 47 -17.03 -7.51 -10.96
C ALA A 47 -17.33 -9.01 -11.08
N SER A 48 -18.54 -9.47 -10.75
CA SER A 48 -18.92 -10.88 -10.93
C SER A 48 -19.86 -11.07 -12.12
N HIS A 49 -19.31 -11.20 -13.33
CA HIS A 49 -19.84 -12.08 -14.39
C HIS A 49 -18.78 -12.29 -15.49
N GLU A 50 -18.62 -13.54 -15.89
CA GLU A 50 -17.55 -14.15 -16.70
C GLU A 50 -17.39 -13.65 -18.16
N HIS A 51 -17.79 -12.42 -18.49
CA HIS A 51 -17.67 -11.83 -19.84
C HIS A 51 -17.36 -10.33 -19.79
N ALA A 52 -16.22 -9.94 -19.23
CA ALA A 52 -15.85 -8.53 -19.10
C ALA A 52 -14.50 -8.23 -19.77
N GLU A 53 -14.41 -8.42 -21.09
CA GLU A 53 -13.39 -7.71 -21.87
C GLU A 53 -13.80 -6.24 -22.11
N HIS A 54 -15.08 -5.87 -21.95
CA HIS A 54 -15.62 -4.51 -22.19
C HIS A 54 -16.72 -4.06 -21.21
N ALA A 55 -16.73 -4.51 -19.95
CA ALA A 55 -17.60 -3.91 -18.95
C ALA A 55 -16.91 -2.67 -18.39
N HIS A 56 -17.41 -1.48 -18.73
CA HIS A 56 -17.04 -0.26 -18.01
C HIS A 56 -17.42 -0.48 -16.53
N ASP A 57 -16.42 -0.62 -15.65
CA ASP A 57 -16.59 -0.71 -14.20
C ASP A 57 -17.43 0.50 -13.73
N ALA A 58 -18.73 0.31 -13.55
CA ALA A 58 -19.55 1.32 -12.90
C ALA A 58 -19.02 1.47 -11.47
N SER A 59 -18.23 2.52 -11.26
CA SER A 59 -17.57 2.85 -9.99
C SER A 59 -18.61 3.22 -8.94
N ALA A 60 -19.21 2.21 -8.33
CA ALA A 60 -20.18 2.38 -7.26
C ALA A 60 -19.45 2.50 -5.91
N ALA A 61 -19.96 3.39 -5.06
CA ALA A 61 -19.42 3.64 -3.73
C ALA A 61 -20.54 3.96 -2.75
N LEU A 62 -20.26 3.78 -1.46
CA LEU A 62 -21.05 4.33 -0.37
C LEU A 62 -20.42 5.64 0.10
N LEU A 63 -21.21 6.71 0.07
CA LEU A 63 -20.87 8.02 0.60
C LEU A 63 -21.41 8.14 2.02
N VAL A 64 -20.52 8.17 3.00
CA VAL A 64 -20.90 8.31 4.41
C VAL A 64 -21.07 9.78 4.73
N ASP A 65 -22.19 10.13 5.37
CA ASP A 65 -22.42 11.50 5.84
C ASP A 65 -21.43 11.91 6.96
N ALA A 66 -21.19 13.20 7.12
CA ALA A 66 -20.27 13.73 8.11
C ALA A 66 -20.77 13.61 9.56
N ALA A 67 -22.06 13.36 9.76
CA ALA A 67 -22.61 13.02 11.08
C ALA A 67 -22.33 11.55 11.45
N GLY A 68 -21.87 10.73 10.51
CA GLY A 68 -21.73 9.29 10.65
C GLY A 68 -23.06 8.58 10.89
N SER A 69 -24.17 9.09 10.35
CA SER A 69 -25.52 8.57 10.62
C SER A 69 -26.03 7.60 9.55
N ALA A 70 -25.64 7.80 8.30
CA ALA A 70 -25.98 6.98 7.17
C ALA A 70 -24.88 6.97 6.09
N ALA A 71 -24.87 5.89 5.32
CA ALA A 71 -24.08 5.71 4.12
C ALA A 71 -25.02 5.60 2.91
N HIS A 72 -24.83 6.48 1.92
CA HIS A 72 -25.69 6.60 0.75
C HIS A 72 -25.02 5.98 -0.48
N VAL A 73 -25.78 5.21 -1.26
CA VAL A 73 -25.27 4.59 -2.50
C VAL A 73 -25.10 5.64 -3.59
N PHE A 74 -23.94 5.66 -4.23
CA PHE A 74 -23.64 6.55 -5.35
C PHE A 74 -22.79 5.84 -6.42
N PRO A 75 -23.12 5.95 -7.71
CA PRO A 75 -24.35 6.52 -8.27
C PRO A 75 -25.61 5.77 -7.80
N ALA A 76 -26.77 6.42 -7.78
CA ALA A 76 -28.00 5.83 -7.26
C ALA A 76 -28.71 4.88 -8.27
N THR A 77 -27.95 4.08 -9.01
CA THR A 77 -28.44 3.07 -9.98
C THR A 77 -28.89 1.80 -9.26
N SER A 78 -29.73 0.99 -9.92
CA SER A 78 -30.17 -0.31 -9.37
C SER A 78 -28.98 -1.25 -9.13
N GLU A 79 -28.06 -1.34 -10.09
CA GLU A 79 -26.84 -2.16 -9.99
C GLU A 79 -25.97 -1.78 -8.79
N ALA A 80 -25.77 -0.48 -8.55
CA ALA A 80 -25.01 0.00 -7.40
C ALA A 80 -25.69 -0.31 -6.07
N ARG A 81 -27.03 -0.26 -6.02
CA ARG A 81 -27.80 -0.62 -4.81
C ARG A 81 -27.74 -2.11 -4.53
N ASP A 82 -27.80 -2.94 -5.56
CA ASP A 82 -27.70 -4.40 -5.42
C ASP A 82 -26.30 -4.82 -4.97
N ALA A 83 -25.25 -4.22 -5.53
CA ALA A 83 -23.86 -4.41 -5.07
C ALA A 83 -23.69 -3.95 -3.61
N ALA A 84 -24.19 -2.76 -3.25
CA ALA A 84 -24.16 -2.27 -1.88
C ALA A 84 -24.90 -3.21 -0.92
N TYR A 85 -26.05 -3.75 -1.36
CA TYR A 85 -26.81 -4.70 -0.57
C TYR A 85 -26.03 -5.99 -0.38
N ALA A 86 -25.40 -6.55 -1.41
CA ALA A 86 -24.57 -7.76 -1.31
C ALA A 86 -23.40 -7.58 -0.33
N ASP A 87 -22.71 -6.43 -0.39
CA ASP A 87 -21.50 -6.18 0.40
C ASP A 87 -21.75 -5.61 1.79
N ARG A 88 -22.97 -5.17 2.12
CA ARG A 88 -23.29 -4.42 3.35
C ARG A 88 -22.76 -5.01 4.66
N ALA A 89 -22.71 -6.35 4.76
CA ALA A 89 -22.28 -7.05 5.97
C ALA A 89 -20.74 -7.10 6.12
N ARG A 90 -20.00 -6.84 5.05
CA ARG A 90 -18.53 -6.88 4.99
C ARG A 90 -17.92 -5.48 5.08
N ILE A 91 -18.72 -4.45 4.82
CA ILE A 91 -18.27 -3.06 4.82
C ILE A 91 -18.20 -2.53 6.25
N SER A 92 -17.01 -2.05 6.61
CA SER A 92 -16.76 -1.27 7.82
C SER A 92 -15.82 -0.14 7.47
N TYR A 93 -15.84 0.93 8.25
CA TYR A 93 -14.92 2.04 8.10
C TYR A 93 -14.53 2.58 9.48
N TYR A 94 -13.47 3.37 9.52
CA TYR A 94 -12.99 3.97 10.75
C TYR A 94 -12.62 5.44 10.55
N THR A 95 -12.65 6.18 11.64
CA THR A 95 -12.22 7.58 11.70
C THR A 95 -11.08 7.72 12.69
N VAL A 96 -10.10 8.56 12.35
CA VAL A 96 -9.03 8.98 13.26
C VAL A 96 -9.26 10.44 13.62
N ASP A 97 -9.59 10.70 14.88
CA ASP A 97 -9.77 12.05 15.40
C ASP A 97 -8.56 12.41 16.27
N GLN A 98 -7.64 13.22 15.72
CA GLN A 98 -6.44 13.68 16.43
C GLN A 98 -6.76 14.69 17.53
N GLU A 99 -7.84 15.47 17.40
CA GLU A 99 -8.23 16.47 18.40
C GLU A 99 -8.80 15.81 19.65
N ARG A 100 -9.68 14.81 19.46
CA ARG A 100 -10.25 14.00 20.56
C ARG A 100 -9.37 12.82 20.96
N ASN A 101 -8.28 12.60 20.23
CA ASN A 101 -7.32 11.53 20.47
C ASN A 101 -7.97 10.13 20.49
N GLU A 102 -8.80 9.87 19.49
CA GLU A 102 -9.70 8.71 19.45
C GLU A 102 -9.76 8.10 18.05
N LEU A 103 -9.70 6.77 17.98
CA LEU A 103 -10.10 5.99 16.82
C LEU A 103 -11.52 5.45 17.04
N ARG A 104 -12.37 5.53 16.03
CA ARG A 104 -13.72 4.96 16.07
C ARG A 104 -13.94 4.09 14.86
N GLY A 105 -14.59 2.94 15.06
CA GLY A 105 -15.03 2.07 13.98
C GLY A 105 -16.53 2.07 13.85
N TYR A 106 -16.99 1.92 12.62
CA TYR A 106 -18.38 1.97 12.23
C TYR A 106 -18.71 0.80 11.30
N GLY A 107 -19.94 0.31 11.43
CA GLY A 107 -20.50 -0.70 10.54
C GLY A 107 -21.86 -0.26 10.02
N LEU A 108 -22.31 -0.91 8.94
CA LEU A 108 -23.64 -0.71 8.39
C LEU A 108 -24.66 -1.56 9.14
N LEU A 109 -25.79 -0.96 9.50
CA LEU A 109 -26.91 -1.69 10.07
C LEU A 109 -27.60 -2.53 8.99
N PRO A 110 -28.13 -3.72 9.35
CA PRO A 110 -28.92 -4.51 8.42
C PRO A 110 -30.10 -3.71 7.87
N ALA A 111 -30.26 -3.72 6.56
CA ALA A 111 -31.43 -3.20 5.87
C ALA A 111 -32.08 -4.35 5.08
N SER A 112 -33.39 -4.29 4.90
CA SER A 112 -34.17 -5.22 4.07
C SER A 112 -34.47 -4.59 2.71
N LEU A 113 -34.77 -5.44 1.72
CA LEU A 113 -35.36 -5.00 0.46
C LEU A 113 -36.69 -4.26 0.73
N ASP A 114 -37.01 -3.32 -0.16
CA ASP A 114 -38.33 -2.69 -0.15
C ASP A 114 -39.40 -3.75 -0.46
N LYS A 115 -40.44 -3.82 0.38
CA LYS A 115 -41.50 -4.83 0.24
C LYS A 115 -42.42 -4.58 -0.95
N ALA A 116 -42.50 -3.35 -1.44
CA ALA A 116 -43.39 -2.96 -2.53
C ALA A 116 -42.71 -3.09 -3.90
N THR A 117 -41.45 -2.66 -4.01
CA THR A 117 -40.70 -2.65 -5.28
C THR A 117 -39.72 -3.82 -5.42
N GLY A 118 -39.35 -4.48 -4.32
CA GLY A 118 -38.30 -5.50 -4.31
C GLY A 118 -36.88 -4.94 -4.43
N GLU A 119 -36.73 -3.61 -4.47
CA GLU A 119 -35.44 -2.95 -4.70
C GLU A 119 -34.56 -2.91 -3.43
N ALA A 120 -33.25 -2.94 -3.64
CA ALA A 120 -32.26 -2.66 -2.61
C ALA A 120 -32.34 -1.20 -2.13
N PRO A 121 -32.07 -0.93 -0.84
CA PRO A 121 -32.18 0.40 -0.28
C PRO A 121 -31.10 1.36 -0.82
N ALA A 122 -31.47 2.62 -1.01
CA ALA A 122 -30.55 3.67 -1.47
C ALA A 122 -29.58 4.18 -0.37
N SER A 123 -29.82 3.83 0.89
CA SER A 123 -28.98 4.22 2.03
C SER A 123 -29.06 3.22 3.17
N TYR A 124 -27.96 3.10 3.90
CA TYR A 124 -27.82 2.24 5.07
C TYR A 124 -27.50 3.09 6.29
N ARG A 125 -28.18 2.85 7.42
CA ARG A 125 -27.82 3.51 8.67
C ARG A 125 -26.48 3.00 9.16
N THR A 126 -25.64 3.88 9.66
CA THR A 126 -24.34 3.52 10.26
C THR A 126 -24.46 3.47 11.77
N THR A 127 -23.71 2.58 12.41
CA THR A 127 -23.59 2.50 13.86
C THR A 127 -22.13 2.41 14.26
N GLN A 128 -21.77 3.06 15.36
CA GLN A 128 -20.45 2.88 15.95
C GLN A 128 -20.38 1.47 16.55
N THR A 129 -19.34 0.71 16.18
CA THR A 129 -19.14 -0.67 16.63
C THR A 129 -18.08 -0.76 17.73
N TRP A 130 -17.05 0.07 17.64
CA TRP A 130 -15.96 0.11 18.62
C TRP A 130 -15.35 1.52 18.71
N SER A 131 -14.66 1.81 19.81
CA SER A 131 -13.85 3.01 19.96
C SER A 131 -12.59 2.70 20.78
N GLN A 132 -11.47 3.29 20.37
CA GLN A 132 -10.20 3.27 21.08
C GLN A 132 -9.78 4.70 21.37
N ARG A 133 -9.89 5.10 22.64
CA ARG A 133 -9.36 6.38 23.13
C ARG A 133 -7.92 6.22 23.59
N PHE A 134 -7.11 7.24 23.34
CA PHE A 134 -5.79 7.38 23.91
C PHE A 134 -5.87 8.46 24.99
N PRO A 135 -5.78 8.08 26.28
CA PRO A 135 -5.78 9.07 27.35
C PRO A 135 -4.58 10.03 27.20
N PRO A 136 -4.70 11.32 27.56
CA PRO A 136 -3.61 12.29 27.45
C PRO A 136 -2.31 11.85 28.13
N GLU A 137 -2.41 11.02 29.18
CA GLU A 137 -1.28 10.43 29.91
C GLU A 137 -0.45 9.47 29.04
N VAL A 138 -1.10 8.80 28.08
CA VAL A 138 -0.46 7.89 27.11
C VAL A 138 0.06 8.67 25.88
N GLY A 139 -0.37 9.92 25.73
CA GLY A 139 0.02 10.84 24.67
C GLY A 139 -1.05 11.01 23.58
N GLN A 140 -0.81 11.97 22.70
CA GLN A 140 -1.67 12.33 21.57
C GLN A 140 -1.27 11.59 20.29
N ILE A 141 -2.22 11.32 19.40
CA ILE A 141 -1.96 10.75 18.08
C ILE A 141 -1.10 11.75 17.28
N VAL A 142 0.13 11.35 16.98
CA VAL A 142 1.14 12.15 16.25
C VAL A 142 1.43 11.63 14.84
N GLY A 143 0.77 10.54 14.44
CA GLY A 143 0.87 9.96 13.11
C GLY A 143 0.00 8.70 13.00
N TYR A 144 -0.50 8.43 11.80
CA TYR A 144 -1.25 7.22 11.49
C TYR A 144 -1.01 6.84 10.03
N ALA A 145 -1.20 5.57 9.71
CA ALA A 145 -1.12 5.06 8.34
C ALA A 145 -2.00 3.83 8.18
N ALA A 146 -2.49 3.64 6.97
CA ALA A 146 -3.32 2.51 6.58
C ALA A 146 -2.80 1.92 5.28
N LYS A 147 -3.27 0.73 4.95
CA LYS A 147 -2.95 0.10 3.68
C LYS A 147 -3.64 0.81 2.52
N PRO A 148 -3.03 0.82 1.31
CA PRO A 148 -3.76 1.13 0.09
C PRO A 148 -4.92 0.15 -0.10
N ALA A 149 -6.05 0.63 -0.62
CA ALA A 149 -7.26 -0.18 -0.80
C ALA A 149 -7.13 -1.17 -1.98
N ASP A 150 -6.28 -0.85 -2.94
CA ASP A 150 -6.00 -1.53 -4.20
C ASP A 150 -4.70 -2.36 -4.18
N GLU A 151 -4.11 -2.56 -3.00
CA GLU A 151 -2.90 -3.35 -2.86
C GLU A 151 -3.16 -4.85 -3.16
N ILE A 152 -2.41 -5.40 -4.11
CA ILE A 152 -2.39 -6.82 -4.43
C ILE A 152 -1.09 -7.44 -3.91
N VAL A 153 -1.19 -8.61 -3.29
CA VAL A 153 -0.05 -9.35 -2.73
C VAL A 153 0.10 -10.69 -3.44
N HIS A 154 1.20 -10.86 -4.18
CA HIS A 154 1.45 -12.10 -4.93
C HIS A 154 1.77 -13.29 -4.01
N SER A 155 2.68 -13.09 -3.05
CA SER A 155 3.14 -14.15 -2.15
C SER A 155 2.65 -13.94 -0.73
N TRP A 156 1.82 -14.89 -0.27
CA TRP A 156 1.39 -15.06 1.11
C TRP A 156 2.44 -15.67 2.05
N THR A 157 3.58 -16.12 1.51
CA THR A 157 4.61 -16.83 2.26
C THR A 157 5.99 -16.26 1.98
N ARG A 158 6.90 -16.53 2.91
CA ARG A 158 8.33 -16.26 2.79
C ARG A 158 9.10 -17.51 3.16
N VAL A 159 9.91 -18.00 2.23
CA VAL A 159 10.76 -19.17 2.42
C VAL A 159 12.06 -18.71 3.07
N LEU A 160 12.44 -19.38 4.15
CA LEU A 160 13.65 -19.13 4.92
C LEU A 160 14.83 -19.99 4.39
N GLY A 161 16.06 -19.64 4.78
CA GLY A 161 17.26 -20.39 4.38
C GLY A 161 17.24 -21.87 4.79
N ASP A 162 16.62 -22.20 5.92
CA ASP A 162 16.41 -23.58 6.38
C ASP A 162 15.25 -24.31 5.65
N ARG A 163 14.68 -23.69 4.61
CA ARG A 163 13.50 -24.13 3.83
C ARG A 163 12.21 -24.18 4.62
N SER A 164 12.19 -23.65 5.84
CA SER A 164 10.94 -23.41 6.55
C SER A 164 10.22 -22.20 5.97
N THR A 165 8.94 -22.05 6.32
CA THR A 165 8.07 -21.03 5.73
C THR A 165 7.46 -20.15 6.81
N LEU A 166 7.61 -18.84 6.65
CA LEU A 166 6.81 -17.86 7.38
C LEU A 166 5.58 -17.49 6.56
N PHE A 167 4.41 -17.50 7.20
CA PHE A 167 3.16 -17.07 6.58
C PHE A 167 2.92 -15.60 6.91
N LYS A 168 2.75 -14.77 5.89
CA LYS A 168 2.51 -13.33 6.05
C LYS A 168 1.12 -13.10 6.66
N TYR A 169 1.00 -12.21 7.62
CA TYR A 169 -0.31 -11.76 8.11
C TYR A 169 -0.86 -10.66 7.20
N LEU A 170 -1.78 -11.01 6.31
CA LEU A 170 -2.29 -10.15 5.22
C LEU A 170 -3.70 -9.60 5.48
N SER A 171 -4.01 -9.17 6.71
CA SER A 171 -5.29 -8.50 6.96
C SER A 171 -5.33 -7.12 6.26
N PRO A 172 -6.37 -6.79 5.47
CA PRO A 172 -6.53 -5.46 4.87
C PRO A 172 -6.88 -4.41 5.93
N ASN A 173 -7.34 -4.83 7.11
CA ASN A 173 -7.86 -3.97 8.16
C ASN A 173 -6.77 -3.48 9.13
N VAL A 174 -5.48 -3.65 8.82
CA VAL A 174 -4.40 -3.21 9.71
C VAL A 174 -4.18 -1.71 9.58
N VAL A 175 -4.28 -1.00 10.69
CA VAL A 175 -4.00 0.43 10.80
C VAL A 175 -2.89 0.64 11.81
N PHE A 176 -1.95 1.50 11.45
CA PHE A 176 -0.89 1.97 12.34
C PHE A 176 -1.30 3.30 12.99
N VAL A 177 -1.08 3.40 14.30
CA VAL A 177 -1.30 4.64 15.07
C VAL A 177 -0.12 4.87 16.00
N ALA A 178 0.50 6.04 15.89
CA ALA A 178 1.57 6.48 16.78
C ALA A 178 1.05 7.52 17.76
N THR A 179 1.31 7.33 19.05
CA THR A 179 1.03 8.32 20.10
C THR A 179 2.31 8.82 20.75
N ALA A 180 2.34 10.10 21.14
CA ALA A 180 3.43 10.69 21.89
C ALA A 180 2.91 11.70 22.92
N PRO A 181 3.53 11.82 24.10
CA PRO A 181 3.18 12.85 25.07
C PRO A 181 3.36 14.24 24.45
N LYS A 182 2.39 15.15 24.66
CA LYS A 182 2.41 16.51 24.12
C LYS A 182 3.55 17.34 24.70
N ASP A 183 3.65 17.33 26.03
CA ASP A 183 4.61 18.14 26.81
C ASP A 183 5.44 17.23 27.72
N ALA A 184 6.21 16.32 27.13
CA ALA A 184 7.10 15.45 27.91
C ALA A 184 8.33 16.26 28.40
N PRO A 185 8.69 16.19 29.70
CA PRO A 185 9.97 16.68 30.17
C PRO A 185 11.14 16.09 29.40
N ALA A 186 12.26 16.81 29.32
CA ALA A 186 13.48 16.31 28.69
C ALA A 186 13.89 14.97 29.33
N GLY A 187 14.10 13.94 28.50
CA GLY A 187 14.42 12.57 28.95
C GLY A 187 13.21 11.69 29.30
N GLN A 188 11.98 12.19 29.13
CA GLN A 188 10.74 11.41 29.32
C GLN A 188 9.88 11.34 28.04
N SER A 189 10.38 11.86 26.92
CA SER A 189 9.71 11.78 25.62
C SER A 189 9.65 10.34 25.13
N SER A 190 8.54 9.96 24.50
CA SER A 190 8.37 8.63 23.94
C SER A 190 7.42 8.63 22.76
N VAL A 191 7.60 7.68 21.84
CA VAL A 191 6.63 7.36 20.79
C VAL A 191 6.14 5.94 21.01
N SER A 192 4.83 5.75 21.15
CA SER A 192 4.19 4.44 21.23
C SER A 192 3.52 4.11 19.91
N ALA A 193 4.00 3.08 19.23
CA ALA A 193 3.42 2.56 17.99
C ALA A 193 2.40 1.46 18.32
N HIS A 194 1.21 1.58 17.73
CA HIS A 194 0.09 0.65 17.88
C HIS A 194 -0.30 0.10 16.51
N LEU A 195 -0.44 -1.22 16.42
CA LEU A 195 -1.09 -1.89 15.31
C LEU A 195 -2.50 -2.27 15.75
N ILE A 196 -3.50 -1.80 15.02
CA ILE A 196 -4.92 -1.95 15.38
C ILE A 196 -5.64 -2.57 14.19
N ASP A 197 -6.51 -3.53 14.47
CA ASP A 197 -7.46 -4.07 13.50
C ASP A 197 -8.67 -3.12 13.42
N ALA A 198 -8.86 -2.47 12.27
CA ALA A 198 -9.89 -1.45 12.05
C ALA A 198 -11.31 -2.02 11.93
N ALA A 199 -11.47 -3.33 11.71
CA ALA A 199 -12.80 -3.94 11.71
C ALA A 199 -13.32 -4.16 13.13
N THR A 200 -12.42 -4.45 14.09
CA THR A 200 -12.79 -4.85 15.46
C THR A 200 -12.34 -3.90 16.56
N GLY A 201 -11.39 -3.00 16.28
CA GLY A 201 -10.75 -2.13 17.28
C GLY A 201 -9.70 -2.82 18.14
N ARG A 202 -9.41 -4.12 17.89
CA ARG A 202 -8.42 -4.86 18.68
C ARG A 202 -7.02 -4.33 18.42
N VAL A 203 -6.28 -4.06 19.49
CA VAL A 203 -4.83 -3.82 19.43
C VAL A 203 -4.12 -5.14 19.14
N LEU A 204 -3.53 -5.26 17.97
CA LEU A 204 -2.72 -6.41 17.55
C LEU A 204 -1.34 -6.40 18.20
N TYR A 205 -0.75 -5.21 18.33
CA TYR A 205 0.58 -5.03 18.90
C TYR A 205 0.81 -3.62 19.39
N ARG A 206 1.71 -3.48 20.37
CA ARG A 206 2.16 -2.19 20.88
C ARG A 206 3.66 -2.25 21.16
N VAL A 207 4.38 -1.24 20.71
CA VAL A 207 5.79 -1.03 21.07
C VAL A 207 6.02 0.42 21.47
N ARG A 208 6.84 0.63 22.50
CA ARG A 208 7.20 1.95 23.02
C ARG A 208 8.67 2.23 22.74
N HIS A 209 8.94 3.34 22.06
CA HIS A 209 10.27 3.91 21.90
C HIS A 209 10.48 4.97 22.96
N ALA A 210 11.33 4.69 23.94
CA ALA A 210 11.79 5.70 24.90
C ALA A 210 12.72 6.70 24.20
N ASP A 211 12.80 7.91 24.74
CA ASP A 211 13.61 9.00 24.18
C ASP A 211 13.29 9.26 22.70
N ALA A 212 11.99 9.32 22.37
CA ALA A 212 11.52 9.54 21.01
C ALA A 212 10.43 10.61 20.96
N ARG A 213 10.36 11.36 19.86
CA ARG A 213 9.31 12.35 19.60
C ARG A 213 8.85 12.34 18.14
N GLY A 214 7.65 12.88 17.92
CA GLY A 214 7.10 13.13 16.59
C GLY A 214 7.70 14.36 15.89
N PRO A 215 7.19 14.71 14.68
CA PRO A 215 6.09 14.04 13.97
C PRO A 215 6.43 12.62 13.54
N VAL A 216 5.41 11.76 13.43
CA VAL A 216 5.58 10.37 12.97
C VAL A 216 4.97 10.22 11.59
N HIS A 217 5.78 9.80 10.63
CA HIS A 217 5.33 9.45 9.28
C HIS A 217 5.45 7.95 9.12
N ALA A 218 4.44 7.31 8.54
CA ALA A 218 4.38 5.86 8.45
C ALA A 218 3.75 5.40 7.13
N VAL A 219 4.09 4.19 6.72
CA VAL A 219 3.47 3.47 5.61
C VAL A 219 3.17 2.05 6.05
N VAL A 220 1.98 1.55 5.71
CA VAL A 220 1.59 0.15 5.91
C VAL A 220 1.45 -0.47 4.51
N CYS A 221 2.10 -1.61 4.31
CA CYS A 221 2.17 -2.30 3.02
C CYS A 221 2.38 -3.80 3.28
N GLU A 222 1.71 -4.65 2.52
CA GLU A 222 1.67 -6.09 2.67
C GLU A 222 1.46 -6.55 4.12
N ASN A 223 2.48 -7.12 4.76
CA ASN A 223 2.45 -7.57 6.14
C ASN A 223 3.37 -6.74 7.04
N TRP A 224 3.72 -5.52 6.62
CA TRP A 224 4.71 -4.71 7.32
C TRP A 224 4.28 -3.26 7.47
N VAL A 225 4.85 -2.60 8.47
CA VAL A 225 4.76 -1.16 8.66
C VAL A 225 6.16 -0.61 8.83
N THR A 226 6.42 0.53 8.20
CA THR A 226 7.63 1.31 8.45
C THR A 226 7.24 2.70 8.90
N TYR A 227 7.88 3.21 9.95
CA TYR A 227 7.60 4.54 10.47
C TYR A 227 8.86 5.28 10.91
N HIS A 228 8.87 6.57 10.64
CA HIS A 228 9.94 7.51 10.93
C HIS A 228 9.59 8.37 12.14
N TYR A 229 10.57 8.64 13.01
CA TYR A 229 10.45 9.52 14.18
C TYR A 229 11.83 10.07 14.57
N PHE A 230 11.88 10.99 15.55
CA PHE A 230 13.15 11.53 16.04
C PHE A 230 13.54 10.88 17.37
N ASN A 231 14.75 10.32 17.46
CA ASN A 231 15.32 9.82 18.70
C ASN A 231 16.08 10.95 19.43
N THR A 232 15.56 11.39 20.56
CA THR A 232 16.08 12.52 21.35
C THR A 232 17.36 12.18 22.08
N LYS A 233 17.58 10.92 22.45
CA LYS A 233 18.82 10.48 23.13
C LYS A 233 19.99 10.41 22.16
N ALA A 234 19.77 9.89 20.96
CA ALA A 234 20.80 9.81 19.91
C ALA A 234 20.95 11.12 19.13
N GLY A 235 19.97 12.02 19.19
CA GLY A 235 19.94 13.25 18.41
C GLY A 235 19.83 12.99 16.90
N ARG A 236 19.20 11.89 16.50
CA ARG A 236 19.12 11.41 15.11
C ARG A 236 17.70 10.99 14.75
N TYR A 237 17.37 11.10 13.47
CA TYR A 237 16.15 10.48 12.95
C TYR A 237 16.29 8.97 12.92
N ALA A 238 15.22 8.29 13.32
CA ALA A 238 15.12 6.85 13.35
C ALA A 238 13.95 6.39 12.49
N MET A 239 14.09 5.19 11.95
CA MET A 239 13.08 4.49 11.19
C MET A 239 12.97 3.07 11.74
N SER A 240 11.78 2.69 12.18
CA SER A 240 11.50 1.35 12.69
C SER A 240 10.60 0.62 11.71
N VAL A 241 10.85 -0.68 11.56
CA VAL A 241 10.02 -1.59 10.79
C VAL A 241 9.42 -2.64 11.72
N LEU A 242 8.16 -2.99 11.49
CA LEU A 242 7.51 -4.16 12.10
C LEU A 242 6.97 -5.03 10.96
N GLU A 243 7.28 -6.33 10.98
CA GLU A 243 6.67 -7.33 10.10
C GLU A 243 5.78 -8.28 10.91
N MET A 244 4.62 -8.62 10.36
CA MET A 244 3.58 -9.42 10.99
C MET A 244 3.48 -10.77 10.29
N PHE A 245 3.52 -11.86 11.07
CA PHE A 245 3.41 -13.23 10.58
C PHE A 245 2.31 -13.99 11.32
N ASP A 246 1.64 -14.89 10.61
CA ASP A 246 0.70 -15.86 11.19
C ASP A 246 1.49 -16.96 11.89
N ASP A 247 1.25 -17.15 13.19
CA ASP A 247 1.90 -18.15 14.05
C ASP A 247 0.98 -19.34 14.36
N ALA A 248 -0.16 -19.47 13.67
CA ALA A 248 -1.08 -20.57 13.87
C ALA A 248 -0.57 -21.85 13.20
N GLU A 249 -0.26 -22.87 14.01
CA GLU A 249 0.19 -24.18 13.52
C GLU A 249 -0.78 -24.83 12.52
N HIS A 250 -2.08 -24.66 12.73
CA HIS A 250 -3.16 -25.30 11.97
C HIS A 250 -3.62 -24.48 10.74
N ARG A 251 -3.12 -23.24 10.56
CA ARG A 251 -3.47 -22.37 9.43
C ARG A 251 -2.32 -22.12 8.45
N LYS A 252 -1.25 -22.91 8.56
CA LYS A 252 -0.17 -22.98 7.57
C LYS A 252 -0.74 -23.34 6.19
N GLY A 253 -1.21 -22.34 5.42
CA GLY A 253 -1.80 -22.50 4.09
C GLY A 253 -3.19 -21.87 3.86
N ALA A 254 -3.83 -21.23 4.85
CA ALA A 254 -5.09 -20.52 4.62
C ALA A 254 -4.84 -19.04 4.24
N ALA A 255 -5.20 -18.64 3.01
CA ALA A 255 -5.05 -17.24 2.54
C ALA A 255 -5.89 -16.25 3.34
N THR A 256 -7.08 -16.68 3.75
CA THR A 256 -8.12 -15.75 4.19
C THR A 256 -8.01 -15.49 5.68
N VAL A 257 -7.70 -14.24 6.03
CA VAL A 257 -7.69 -13.77 7.41
C VAL A 257 -9.01 -13.08 7.73
N SER A 258 -9.74 -13.60 8.73
CA SER A 258 -10.89 -12.90 9.31
C SER A 258 -10.46 -12.08 10.51
N SER A 259 -10.82 -10.79 10.53
CA SER A 259 -10.60 -9.91 11.68
C SER A 259 -11.31 -10.38 12.95
N LEU A 260 -12.44 -11.08 12.81
CA LEU A 260 -13.25 -11.60 13.92
C LEU A 260 -12.60 -12.80 14.63
N ALA A 261 -11.73 -13.53 13.94
CA ALA A 261 -11.02 -14.70 14.48
C ALA A 261 -9.54 -14.66 14.05
N PRO A 262 -8.75 -13.70 14.59
CA PRO A 262 -7.36 -13.55 14.18
C PRO A 262 -6.53 -14.78 14.59
N PRO A 263 -5.42 -15.03 13.90
CA PRO A 263 -4.41 -15.95 14.38
C PRO A 263 -3.62 -15.37 15.56
N PRO A 264 -2.96 -16.22 16.37
CA PRO A 264 -1.78 -15.78 17.09
C PRO A 264 -0.79 -15.16 16.10
N LEU A 265 -0.26 -14.00 16.44
CA LEU A 265 0.65 -13.24 15.59
C LEU A 265 2.07 -13.29 16.14
N ARG A 266 3.03 -13.55 15.26
CA ARG A 266 4.44 -13.32 15.50
C ARG A 266 4.84 -12.00 14.84
N ILE A 267 5.28 -11.05 15.66
CA ILE A 267 5.68 -9.72 15.16
C ILE A 267 7.17 -9.54 15.40
N MET A 268 7.88 -9.23 14.32
CA MET A 268 9.32 -8.99 14.32
C MET A 268 9.57 -7.51 14.07
N GLY A 269 10.44 -6.89 14.85
CA GLY A 269 10.70 -5.46 14.76
C GLY A 269 12.19 -5.14 14.86
N GLN A 270 12.61 -4.15 14.08
CA GLN A 270 13.98 -3.61 14.12
C GLN A 270 13.96 -2.10 13.88
N SER A 271 14.91 -1.40 14.48
CA SER A 271 15.05 0.05 14.33
C SER A 271 16.39 0.40 13.70
N TYR A 272 16.38 1.46 12.91
CA TYR A 272 17.52 1.99 12.18
C TYR A 272 17.58 3.51 12.33
N TYR A 273 18.73 4.09 12.09
CA TYR A 273 18.91 5.52 11.91
C TYR A 273 18.90 5.89 10.43
N VAL A 274 18.29 7.02 10.12
CA VAL A 274 18.22 7.59 8.77
C VAL A 274 18.64 9.04 8.84
N ARG A 275 19.33 9.54 7.80
CA ARG A 275 19.87 10.91 7.82
C ARG A 275 18.81 11.96 7.46
N PRO A 276 18.09 11.84 6.34
CA PRO A 276 17.05 12.82 6.01
C PRO A 276 15.89 12.76 6.98
N ALA A 277 15.35 13.92 7.33
CA ALA A 277 14.09 14.03 8.04
C ALA A 277 12.96 13.75 7.04
N ALA A 278 12.08 12.79 7.37
CA ALA A 278 10.85 12.60 6.59
C ALA A 278 9.84 13.71 6.91
N THR A 279 9.24 14.31 5.87
CA THR A 279 8.04 15.14 5.94
C THR A 279 6.79 14.37 5.55
N MET A 280 6.96 13.32 4.75
CA MET A 280 5.91 12.39 4.35
C MET A 280 6.51 11.08 3.84
N MET A 281 5.68 10.04 3.79
CA MET A 281 6.09 8.72 3.31
C MET A 281 5.00 8.12 2.43
N ALA A 282 5.43 7.40 1.39
CA ALA A 282 4.60 6.58 0.51
C ALA A 282 5.33 5.26 0.21
N THR A 283 4.66 4.31 -0.44
CA THR A 283 5.22 3.01 -0.80
C THR A 283 4.95 2.72 -2.26
N THR A 284 5.85 2.01 -2.94
CA THR A 284 5.59 1.50 -4.29
C THR A 284 4.87 0.16 -4.22
N TYR A 285 3.94 -0.07 -5.14
CA TYR A 285 3.28 -1.36 -5.35
C TYR A 285 3.04 -1.54 -6.86
N SER A 286 3.09 -2.79 -7.32
CA SER A 286 2.88 -3.17 -8.72
C SER A 286 1.53 -3.85 -8.91
N ALA A 287 1.14 -4.04 -10.18
CA ALA A 287 -0.19 -4.55 -10.52
C ALA A 287 -0.45 -5.96 -9.96
N GLN A 288 0.56 -6.82 -9.94
CA GLN A 288 0.47 -8.19 -9.42
C GLN A 288 1.12 -8.37 -8.05
N GLY A 289 1.81 -7.35 -7.52
CA GLY A 289 2.50 -7.44 -6.23
C GLY A 289 3.70 -8.40 -6.23
N VAL A 290 4.35 -8.60 -7.37
CA VAL A 290 5.56 -9.43 -7.55
C VAL A 290 6.82 -8.60 -7.38
N THR A 291 6.85 -7.39 -7.92
CA THR A 291 8.02 -6.50 -7.84
C THR A 291 8.29 -6.11 -6.39
N GLY A 292 9.56 -5.91 -6.04
CA GLY A 292 9.94 -5.49 -4.69
C GLY A 292 9.37 -4.12 -4.31
N HIS A 293 9.12 -3.90 -3.02
CA HIS A 293 8.65 -2.61 -2.54
C HIS A 293 9.79 -1.63 -2.24
N GLN A 294 9.52 -0.35 -2.46
CA GLN A 294 10.35 0.77 -2.02
C GLN A 294 9.52 1.69 -1.13
N VAL A 295 10.12 2.13 -0.03
CA VAL A 295 9.58 3.19 0.83
C VAL A 295 10.07 4.53 0.29
N LEU A 296 9.15 5.34 -0.19
CA LEU A 296 9.41 6.68 -0.69
C LEU A 296 9.30 7.66 0.48
N MET A 297 10.37 8.38 0.76
CA MET A 297 10.42 9.39 1.80
C MET A 297 10.56 10.76 1.15
N GLY A 298 9.56 11.61 1.33
CA GLY A 298 9.68 13.04 1.10
C GLY A 298 10.52 13.65 2.22
N THR A 299 11.54 14.42 1.85
CA THR A 299 12.51 14.97 2.79
C THR A 299 12.23 16.44 3.10
N ALA A 300 12.79 16.95 4.19
CA ALA A 300 12.72 18.38 4.52
C ALA A 300 13.37 19.32 3.48
N THR A 301 14.13 18.77 2.53
CA THR A 301 14.70 19.50 1.39
C THR A 301 13.82 19.41 0.14
N ASP A 302 12.54 19.03 0.27
CA ASP A 302 11.58 18.92 -0.85
C ASP A 302 12.04 17.98 -1.98
N GLN A 303 12.85 16.97 -1.62
CA GLN A 303 13.30 15.91 -2.51
C GLN A 303 12.79 14.55 -2.02
N VAL A 304 12.70 13.58 -2.94
CA VAL A 304 12.17 12.25 -2.62
C VAL A 304 13.28 11.22 -2.74
N VAL A 305 13.45 10.43 -1.68
CA VAL A 305 14.38 9.29 -1.63
C VAL A 305 13.59 7.98 -1.61
N ALA A 306 14.00 7.02 -2.44
CA ALA A 306 13.49 5.66 -2.45
C ALA A 306 14.42 4.73 -1.65
N LEU A 307 13.89 4.17 -0.57
CA LEU A 307 14.57 3.17 0.25
C LEU A 307 14.02 1.79 -0.11
N ASP A 308 14.89 0.91 -0.59
CA ASP A 308 14.51 -0.48 -0.86
C ASP A 308 14.12 -1.21 0.43
N LYS A 309 12.97 -1.88 0.41
CA LYS A 309 12.41 -2.62 1.55
C LYS A 309 13.37 -3.67 2.11
N ARG A 310 14.33 -4.18 1.32
CA ARG A 310 15.38 -5.11 1.78
C ARG A 310 16.29 -4.52 2.85
N TRP A 311 16.51 -3.20 2.84
CA TRP A 311 17.25 -2.51 3.92
C TRP A 311 16.41 -2.38 5.19
N LEU A 312 15.09 -2.42 5.05
CA LEU A 312 14.09 -2.31 6.11
C LEU A 312 13.50 -3.69 6.45
N ASP A 313 14.34 -4.72 6.61
CA ASP A 313 13.91 -6.06 7.05
C ASP A 313 14.28 -6.23 8.54
N PRO A 314 13.36 -6.63 9.43
CA PRO A 314 13.67 -6.80 10.84
C PRO A 314 14.57 -8.00 11.15
N ARG A 315 14.80 -8.89 10.19
CA ARG A 315 15.60 -10.12 10.35
C ARG A 315 17.05 -9.95 9.96
N ARG A 316 17.48 -8.74 9.59
CA ARG A 316 18.88 -8.45 9.23
C ARG A 316 19.81 -8.87 10.38
N PRO A 317 20.71 -9.85 10.19
CA PRO A 317 21.52 -10.39 11.28
C PRO A 317 22.73 -9.50 11.55
N THR A 318 23.14 -9.36 12.80
CA THR A 318 24.42 -8.69 13.13
C THR A 318 25.62 -9.55 12.71
N LYS A 319 25.49 -10.88 12.82
CA LYS A 319 26.49 -11.85 12.37
C LYS A 319 25.77 -12.90 11.50
N PRO A 320 25.94 -12.86 10.16
CA PRO A 320 25.20 -13.75 9.26
C PRO A 320 25.56 -15.22 9.44
N THR A 321 24.55 -16.06 9.64
CA THR A 321 24.65 -17.53 9.63
C THR A 321 24.71 -18.07 8.19
N LYS A 322 24.74 -19.40 8.01
CA LYS A 322 24.67 -20.01 6.67
C LYS A 322 23.28 -19.79 6.06
N ASP A 323 22.24 -20.01 6.85
CA ASP A 323 20.85 -19.89 6.42
C ASP A 323 20.51 -18.44 6.06
N ASP A 324 21.01 -17.46 6.83
CA ASP A 324 20.84 -16.03 6.51
C ASP A 324 21.46 -15.65 5.16
N LYS A 325 22.59 -16.28 4.81
CA LYS A 325 23.28 -16.05 3.53
C LYS A 325 22.57 -16.73 2.37
N GLU A 326 21.98 -17.90 2.61
CA GLU A 326 21.14 -18.60 1.62
C GLU A 326 19.89 -17.78 1.28
N GLU A 327 19.28 -17.13 2.27
CA GLU A 327 18.16 -16.19 2.04
C GLU A 327 18.61 -14.85 1.44
N GLY A 328 19.92 -14.54 1.47
CA GLY A 328 20.47 -13.28 0.96
C GLY A 328 20.19 -12.08 1.88
N LEU A 329 20.07 -12.30 3.19
CA LEU A 329 19.83 -11.23 4.15
C LEU A 329 21.02 -10.28 4.25
N ILE A 330 20.73 -8.98 4.16
CA ILE A 330 21.74 -7.94 4.29
C ILE A 330 22.13 -7.82 5.77
N PRO A 331 23.43 -7.90 6.14
CA PRO A 331 23.85 -7.75 7.53
C PRO A 331 23.36 -6.44 8.15
N TYR A 332 22.99 -6.48 9.42
CA TYR A 332 22.49 -5.31 10.14
C TYR A 332 23.55 -4.21 10.24
N THR A 333 23.13 -3.00 9.90
CA THR A 333 23.88 -1.77 10.12
C THR A 333 22.92 -0.77 10.73
N GLU A 334 23.36 -0.07 11.78
CA GLU A 334 22.51 0.88 12.50
C GLU A 334 22.05 2.05 11.62
N VAL A 335 22.85 2.48 10.64
CA VAL A 335 22.50 3.57 9.73
C VAL A 335 22.08 3.00 8.38
N LEU A 336 20.93 3.44 7.88
CA LEU A 336 20.46 3.13 6.53
C LEU A 336 21.31 3.88 5.50
N PRO A 337 21.80 3.19 4.47
CA PRO A 337 22.52 3.85 3.39
C PRO A 337 21.53 4.60 2.49
N VAL A 338 21.69 5.92 2.42
CA VAL A 338 21.06 6.76 1.38
C VAL A 338 22.10 6.98 0.29
N PHE A 339 21.94 6.27 -0.82
CA PHE A 339 22.85 6.38 -1.95
C PHE A 339 22.43 7.52 -2.89
N PRO A 340 23.36 8.11 -3.67
CA PRO A 340 23.02 9.12 -4.67
C PRO A 340 21.95 8.66 -5.67
N GLN A 341 22.00 7.39 -6.11
CA GLN A 341 21.00 6.81 -7.01
C GLN A 341 19.63 6.55 -6.37
N SER A 342 19.52 6.63 -5.04
CA SER A 342 18.24 6.48 -4.33
C SER A 342 17.37 7.74 -4.40
N TRP A 343 17.92 8.88 -4.83
CA TRP A 343 17.16 10.12 -4.97
C TRP A 343 16.34 10.09 -6.25
N VAL A 344 15.03 9.83 -6.10
CA VAL A 344 14.08 9.72 -7.21
C VAL A 344 13.98 11.00 -8.01
N THR A 345 13.94 12.14 -7.31
CA THR A 345 13.89 13.46 -7.96
C THR A 345 15.26 13.90 -8.49
N THR A 346 16.31 13.09 -8.31
CA THR A 346 17.68 13.34 -8.77
C THR A 346 18.20 14.72 -8.35
N ARG A 347 18.34 15.64 -9.32
CA ARG A 347 18.76 17.04 -9.12
C ARG A 347 17.59 18.01 -8.98
N HIS A 348 16.37 17.54 -9.20
CA HIS A 348 15.17 18.36 -9.16
C HIS A 348 14.61 18.38 -7.73
N GLN A 349 14.37 19.58 -7.22
CA GLN A 349 13.64 19.81 -5.98
C GLN A 349 12.21 20.15 -6.35
N VAL A 350 11.23 19.51 -5.70
CA VAL A 350 9.81 19.75 -5.95
C VAL A 350 9.33 20.75 -4.91
N ALA A 351 9.43 22.05 -5.22
CA ALA A 351 9.28 23.09 -4.20
C ALA A 351 7.96 22.94 -3.42
N LYS A 352 8.04 23.04 -2.08
CA LYS A 352 6.92 22.80 -1.16
C LYS A 352 6.25 21.46 -1.42
N LEU A 353 6.99 20.36 -1.26
CA LEU A 353 6.46 19.02 -1.50
C LEU A 353 5.24 18.76 -0.59
N GLN A 354 4.07 18.55 -1.21
CA GLN A 354 2.79 18.33 -0.53
C GLN A 354 2.29 16.89 -0.64
N GLY A 355 2.73 16.16 -1.66
CA GLY A 355 2.18 14.87 -2.04
C GLY A 355 3.17 13.99 -2.78
N ILE A 356 3.12 12.68 -2.47
CA ILE A 356 3.76 11.63 -3.25
C ILE A 356 2.66 10.62 -3.60
N VAL A 357 2.49 10.36 -4.89
CA VAL A 357 1.51 9.41 -5.42
C VAL A 357 2.24 8.40 -6.28
N THR A 358 1.90 7.13 -6.09
CA THR A 358 2.38 6.02 -6.90
C THR A 358 1.21 5.26 -7.47
N SER A 359 1.35 4.73 -8.68
CA SER A 359 0.34 3.87 -9.30
C SER A 359 1.05 2.76 -10.09
N PRO A 360 0.54 1.52 -10.07
CA PRO A 360 1.11 0.44 -10.86
C PRO A 360 0.99 0.73 -12.37
N ALA A 361 2.02 0.41 -13.14
CA ALA A 361 1.91 0.40 -14.60
C ALA A 361 1.42 -0.98 -15.10
N SER A 362 1.12 -1.07 -16.40
CA SER A 362 0.79 -2.36 -17.03
C SER A 362 1.94 -3.36 -17.01
N LEU A 363 3.18 -2.86 -16.99
CA LEU A 363 4.38 -3.67 -16.79
C LEU A 363 4.64 -3.82 -15.28
N GLU A 364 4.79 -5.07 -14.84
CA GLU A 364 4.92 -5.42 -13.43
C GLU A 364 6.19 -4.85 -12.80
N SER A 365 7.26 -4.70 -13.57
CA SER A 365 8.51 -4.10 -13.10
C SER A 365 8.46 -2.58 -12.91
N THR A 366 7.37 -1.93 -13.35
CA THR A 366 7.28 -0.47 -13.49
C THR A 366 6.20 0.12 -12.61
N VAL A 367 6.57 1.16 -11.86
CA VAL A 367 5.64 1.94 -11.03
C VAL A 367 5.67 3.39 -11.50
N LEU A 368 4.50 3.97 -11.77
CA LEU A 368 4.36 5.38 -12.09
C LEU A 368 4.47 6.19 -10.80
N PHE A 369 5.29 7.24 -10.82
CA PHE A 369 5.54 8.09 -9.67
C PHE A 369 5.28 9.54 -10.00
N VAL A 370 4.52 10.20 -9.12
CA VAL A 370 4.29 11.66 -9.15
C VAL A 370 4.62 12.22 -7.78
N ALA A 371 5.45 13.26 -7.74
CA ALA A 371 5.60 14.15 -6.60
C ALA A 371 4.99 15.50 -6.97
N HIS A 372 4.16 16.05 -6.07
CA HIS A 372 3.51 17.33 -6.30
C HIS A 372 3.61 18.26 -5.10
N GLY A 373 3.69 19.55 -5.39
CA GLY A 373 3.79 20.63 -4.44
C GLY A 373 3.41 21.94 -5.12
N LEU A 374 4.30 22.92 -5.05
CA LEU A 374 4.27 24.06 -5.97
C LEU A 374 4.61 23.62 -7.41
N ASP A 375 5.55 22.68 -7.53
CA ASP A 375 5.95 22.06 -8.79
C ASP A 375 5.39 20.63 -8.92
N PHE A 376 5.39 20.11 -10.14
CA PHE A 376 5.07 18.72 -10.44
C PHE A 376 6.30 17.99 -11.01
N PHE A 377 6.57 16.80 -10.50
CA PHE A 377 7.62 15.93 -11.01
C PHE A 377 7.05 14.53 -11.24
N PHE A 378 7.31 13.98 -12.43
CA PHE A 378 6.87 12.64 -12.82
C PHE A 378 8.07 11.82 -13.28
N THR A 379 8.14 10.56 -12.86
CA THR A 379 9.06 9.57 -13.40
C THR A 379 8.49 8.16 -13.27
N ARG A 380 9.18 7.19 -13.87
CA ARG A 380 8.92 5.76 -13.69
C ARG A 380 9.96 5.20 -12.73
N LEU A 381 9.50 4.36 -11.80
CA LEU A 381 10.35 3.65 -10.86
C LEU A 381 10.41 2.17 -11.26
N HIS A 382 11.60 1.58 -11.09
CA HIS A 382 11.83 0.15 -11.31
C HIS A 382 12.43 -0.49 -10.04
N PRO A 383 11.62 -0.79 -9.02
CA PRO A 383 12.11 -1.29 -7.73
C PRO A 383 13.02 -2.52 -7.83
N SER A 384 12.68 -3.46 -8.71
CA SER A 384 13.43 -4.70 -8.95
C SER A 384 14.15 -4.73 -10.31
N ARG A 385 14.44 -3.55 -10.88
CA ARG A 385 14.87 -3.37 -12.29
C ARG A 385 13.79 -3.81 -13.28
N SER A 386 13.98 -3.46 -14.55
CA SER A 386 13.06 -3.72 -15.65
C SER A 386 13.14 -5.15 -16.18
N TYR A 387 12.79 -6.14 -15.37
CA TYR A 387 12.94 -7.57 -15.73
C TYR A 387 11.94 -8.08 -16.78
N ASP A 388 10.88 -7.34 -17.06
CA ASP A 388 9.86 -7.63 -18.07
C ASP A 388 10.02 -6.77 -19.34
N MET A 389 11.14 -6.04 -19.44
CA MET A 389 11.55 -5.31 -20.64
C MET A 389 12.92 -5.78 -21.10
N LEU A 390 13.16 -5.70 -22.41
CA LEU A 390 14.51 -5.82 -22.93
C LEU A 390 15.34 -4.63 -22.44
N ASP A 391 16.60 -4.89 -22.11
CA ASP A 391 17.54 -3.84 -21.72
C ASP A 391 17.72 -2.84 -22.88
N GLU A 392 17.82 -1.55 -22.57
CA GLU A 392 18.06 -0.51 -23.57
C GLU A 392 19.42 -0.71 -24.26
N GLU A 393 20.38 -1.32 -23.55
CA GLU A 393 21.72 -1.64 -24.06
C GLU A 393 21.79 -2.97 -24.83
N PHE A 394 20.66 -3.62 -25.11
CA PHE A 394 20.66 -4.91 -25.82
C PHE A 394 21.20 -4.77 -27.25
N SER A 395 22.30 -5.47 -27.55
CA SER A 395 22.94 -5.41 -28.86
C SER A 395 22.22 -6.27 -29.90
N TYR A 396 21.15 -5.71 -30.50
CA TYR A 396 20.40 -6.34 -31.59
C TYR A 396 21.29 -6.74 -32.78
N LEU A 397 22.31 -5.95 -33.10
CA LEU A 397 23.23 -6.25 -34.20
C LEU A 397 23.99 -7.56 -33.96
N LEU A 398 24.51 -7.76 -32.75
CA LEU A 398 25.21 -9.00 -32.37
C LEU A 398 24.29 -10.22 -32.50
N LEU A 399 23.04 -10.11 -32.06
CA LEU A 399 22.04 -11.17 -32.20
C LEU A 399 21.83 -11.55 -33.67
N VAL A 400 21.62 -10.55 -34.53
CA VAL A 400 21.39 -10.80 -35.97
C VAL A 400 22.63 -11.42 -36.63
N VAL A 401 23.83 -10.88 -36.36
CA VAL A 401 25.09 -11.38 -36.95
C VAL A 401 25.36 -12.82 -36.53
N THR A 402 25.17 -13.15 -35.25
CA THR A 402 25.37 -14.51 -34.73
C THR A 402 24.37 -15.50 -35.34
N MET A 403 23.11 -15.10 -35.51
CA MET A 403 22.08 -15.93 -36.15
C MET A 403 22.44 -16.24 -37.61
N VAL A 404 22.89 -15.24 -38.38
CA VAL A 404 23.32 -15.42 -39.77
C VAL A 404 24.57 -16.30 -39.85
N ALA A 405 25.56 -16.08 -38.98
CA ALA A 405 26.77 -16.88 -38.94
C ALA A 405 26.49 -18.35 -38.61
N LEU A 406 25.60 -18.63 -37.66
CA LEU A 406 25.17 -19.99 -37.32
C LEU A 406 24.42 -20.65 -38.47
N ALA A 407 23.51 -19.94 -39.15
CA ALA A 407 22.80 -20.46 -40.31
C ALA A 407 23.77 -20.83 -41.45
N ALA A 408 24.68 -19.93 -41.80
CA ALA A 408 25.72 -20.18 -42.81
C ALA A 408 26.61 -21.37 -42.40
N GLY A 409 27.03 -21.43 -41.13
CA GLY A 409 27.79 -22.55 -40.58
C GLY A 409 27.05 -23.89 -40.68
N ALA A 410 25.74 -23.90 -40.41
CA ALA A 410 24.92 -25.10 -40.54
C ALA A 410 24.82 -25.59 -41.99
N PHE A 411 24.61 -24.68 -42.96
CA PHE A 411 24.57 -25.06 -44.38
C PHE A 411 25.92 -25.62 -44.87
N VAL A 412 27.02 -24.97 -44.49
CA VAL A 412 28.37 -25.43 -44.87
C VAL A 412 28.67 -26.81 -44.27
N THR A 413 28.39 -26.99 -42.97
CA THR A 413 28.63 -28.26 -42.28
C THR A 413 27.72 -29.38 -42.79
N GLN A 414 26.47 -29.10 -43.13
CA GLN A 414 25.56 -30.06 -43.77
C GLN A 414 26.08 -30.52 -45.13
N GLY A 415 26.53 -29.59 -45.97
CA GLY A 415 27.12 -29.91 -47.27
C GLY A 415 28.37 -30.79 -47.14
N LEU A 416 29.26 -30.46 -46.19
CA LEU A 416 30.45 -31.25 -45.88
C LEU A 416 30.11 -32.64 -45.34
N ALA A 417 29.11 -32.74 -44.46
CA ALA A 417 28.65 -34.01 -43.91
C ALA A 417 28.06 -34.92 -45.00
N TYR A 418 27.21 -34.38 -45.88
CA TYR A 418 26.63 -35.13 -46.99
C TYR A 418 27.71 -35.68 -47.94
N LYS A 419 28.70 -34.85 -48.27
CA LYS A 419 29.85 -35.27 -49.08
C LYS A 419 30.63 -36.41 -48.41
N LYS A 420 30.94 -36.28 -47.12
CA LYS A 420 31.69 -37.29 -46.35
C LYS A 420 30.91 -38.61 -46.22
N ASP A 421 29.60 -38.54 -45.99
CA ASP A 421 28.74 -39.73 -45.94
C ASP A 421 28.65 -40.43 -47.29
N MET A 422 28.60 -39.67 -48.39
CA MET A 422 28.60 -40.24 -49.73
C MET A 422 29.94 -40.95 -50.03
N GLU A 423 31.07 -40.33 -49.72
CA GLU A 423 32.41 -40.94 -49.84
C GLU A 423 32.54 -42.21 -49.00
N LYS A 424 31.97 -42.23 -47.78
CA LYS A 424 31.98 -43.42 -46.91
C LYS A 424 31.11 -44.56 -47.43
N ARG A 425 29.97 -44.25 -48.07
CA ARG A 425 29.05 -45.26 -48.66
C ARG A 425 29.56 -45.82 -49.99
N TRP A 426 30.44 -45.08 -50.68
CA TRP A 426 31.01 -45.49 -51.96
C TRP A 426 32.35 -46.24 -51.81
N ARG A 427 32.90 -46.29 -50.59
CA ARG A 427 33.89 -47.28 -50.17
C ARG A 427 33.17 -48.51 -49.63
#